data_AF-A0A1A9QEL9-F1
#
_entry.id   AF-A0A1A9QEL9-F1
#
_cell.length_a   1.000
_cell.length_b   1.000
_cell.length_c   1.000
_cell.angle_alpha   90.00
_cell.angle_beta   90.00
_cell.angle_gamma   90.00
#
_symmetry.space_group_name_H-M   'P 1'
#
loop_
_entity.id
_entity.type
_entity.pdbx_description
1 polymer ?
#
loop_
_entity_poly.entity_id
_entity_poly.type
_entity_poly.pdbx_seq_one_letter_code
_entity_poly.pdbx_strand_id
1 'polypeptide(L)'
;MLSNRPILNLRFLIPTALSIAALTNSIIYSSHIEYFQSPRGDFFVPEHLKKVNADVINNSQYNKFWTQKHSTFNHGSKTGFDKGKAEKILKKINDYTFKLAMPCDSGTGWILDYALPKGTEKYPKKWFIATNAHVASRFRFTSNPYQQELPIPEANTKALRDYYRDKEIILDLRTTTVCSLSQRYGYSELGLWKDSHTKDNFETVKDAKLFYAPINFLGSRYSARGYAWRRDNYYKDFAVIEVDFESEDQAKRITDDFYNKYPVDPKGNQDKEALNFFDKELMQKDSLTDKPYYIAGYPVNGNLDVSLKNNFEDKSIHSTVAVMPHEAVAIKNAHGESIIGHVDAGKIDKRYKNTTTYWNGKHYYSWGYNYLLNNVTMGGGASGSLVVDEDGNVLGLYRMHDSANNFGFAEPLRSEGIYVNNKIVVPKYDLINGSPGQTSSYKDQLKRYYPQLETFLTKKWDSQATKSQR
;
A
#
# COMPACT_ATOMS: atom_id res chain seq x y z
N MET A 1 -50.47 -11.39 50.17
CA MET A 1 -49.84 -10.32 49.37
C MET A 1 -48.37 -10.67 49.19
N LEU A 2 -47.99 -10.96 47.95
CA LEU A 2 -46.68 -11.42 47.52
C LEU A 2 -45.72 -10.23 47.36
N SER A 3 -44.51 -10.32 47.90
CA SER A 3 -43.33 -9.78 47.22
C SER A 3 -42.07 -10.57 47.58
N ASN A 4 -41.78 -11.56 46.74
CA ASN A 4 -40.46 -12.18 46.60
C ASN A 4 -39.51 -11.20 45.91
N ARG A 5 -38.30 -11.02 46.45
CA ARG A 5 -37.11 -10.70 45.63
C ARG A 5 -35.94 -11.54 46.12
N PRO A 6 -35.33 -12.37 45.25
CA PRO A 6 -34.17 -13.16 45.61
C PRO A 6 -32.87 -12.39 45.40
N ILE A 7 -31.91 -12.77 46.24
CA ILE A 7 -30.47 -12.53 46.18
C ILE A 7 -29.92 -13.09 44.85
N LEU A 8 -29.05 -12.34 44.18
CA LEU A 8 -28.29 -12.84 43.04
C LEU A 8 -26.79 -12.59 43.23
N ASN A 9 -26.08 -13.69 43.02
CA ASN A 9 -24.74 -14.03 43.48
C ASN A 9 -23.68 -13.45 42.52
N LEU A 10 -22.69 -12.74 43.07
CA LEU A 10 -21.68 -11.98 42.34
C LEU A 10 -20.44 -12.84 42.03
N ARG A 11 -20.62 -13.95 41.33
CA ARG A 11 -19.54 -14.74 40.70
C ARG A 11 -20.09 -15.32 39.41
N PHE A 12 -19.31 -15.29 38.33
CA PHE A 12 -19.66 -15.55 36.93
C PHE A 12 -20.16 -14.33 36.14
N LEU A 13 -19.24 -13.46 35.71
CA LEU A 13 -19.37 -12.65 34.49
C LEU A 13 -17.99 -12.09 34.07
N ILE A 14 -17.08 -12.99 33.70
CA ILE A 14 -15.91 -12.68 32.85
C ILE A 14 -15.82 -13.90 31.93
N PRO A 15 -16.34 -13.84 30.69
CA PRO A 15 -15.60 -13.25 29.57
C PRO A 15 -16.50 -12.65 28.46
N THR A 16 -16.78 -11.34 28.50
CA THR A 16 -17.51 -10.65 27.40
C THR A 16 -17.02 -9.22 27.13
N ALA A 17 -15.82 -8.86 27.59
CA ALA A 17 -15.26 -7.52 27.39
C ALA A 17 -14.51 -7.34 26.05
N LEU A 18 -14.24 -8.40 25.29
CA LEU A 18 -13.48 -8.35 24.03
C LEU A 18 -14.35 -8.22 22.77
N SER A 19 -15.68 -8.37 22.87
CA SER A 19 -16.60 -8.29 21.71
C SER A 19 -17.20 -6.88 21.53
N ILE A 20 -17.08 -6.00 22.53
CA ILE A 20 -17.76 -4.69 22.53
C ILE A 20 -16.91 -3.61 21.85
N ALA A 21 -15.57 -3.72 21.84
CA ALA A 21 -14.71 -2.76 21.14
C ALA A 21 -14.84 -2.81 19.60
N ALA A 22 -15.24 -3.96 19.04
CA ALA A 22 -15.55 -4.09 17.62
C ALA A 22 -16.94 -3.52 17.24
N LEU A 23 -17.89 -3.52 18.19
CA LEU A 23 -19.24 -3.01 17.97
C LEU A 23 -19.39 -1.51 18.22
N THR A 24 -18.63 -0.91 19.14
CA THR A 24 -18.71 0.53 19.42
C THR A 24 -18.12 1.40 18.30
N ASN A 25 -17.16 0.90 17.52
CA ASN A 25 -16.70 1.57 16.30
C ASN A 25 -17.75 1.56 15.16
N SER A 26 -18.73 0.65 15.19
CA SER A 26 -19.80 0.58 14.19
C SER A 26 -20.94 1.57 14.47
N ILE A 27 -21.22 1.86 15.74
CA ILE A 27 -22.43 2.59 16.14
C ILE A 27 -22.24 4.12 16.12
N ILE A 28 -21.02 4.64 16.29
CA ILE A 28 -20.78 6.11 16.26
C ILE A 28 -20.76 6.67 14.81
N TYR A 29 -20.73 5.82 13.78
CA TYR A 29 -20.60 6.23 12.37
C TYR A 29 -21.93 6.35 11.59
N SER A 30 -23.10 6.18 12.21
CA SER A 30 -24.37 6.02 11.45
C SER A 30 -25.25 7.27 11.26
N SER A 31 -24.91 8.46 11.78
CA SER A 31 -25.87 9.58 11.83
C SER A 31 -25.72 10.70 10.78
N HIS A 32 -24.83 10.61 9.80
CA HIS A 32 -24.78 11.56 8.68
C HIS A 32 -24.83 10.87 7.32
N ILE A 33 -26.05 10.52 6.91
CA ILE A 33 -26.35 10.03 5.56
C ILE A 33 -26.44 11.25 4.64
N GLU A 34 -25.30 11.70 4.09
CA GLU A 34 -25.31 12.47 2.86
C GLU A 34 -25.59 11.52 1.69
N TYR A 35 -26.65 11.78 0.93
CA TYR A 35 -27.03 11.01 -0.25
C TYR A 35 -25.95 11.15 -1.34
N PHE A 36 -25.02 10.20 -1.40
CA PHE A 36 -24.04 10.12 -2.49
C PHE A 36 -24.68 9.50 -3.74
N GLN A 37 -24.98 10.34 -4.74
CA GLN A 37 -25.28 9.85 -6.08
C GLN A 37 -24.02 9.27 -6.73
N SER A 38 -24.18 8.17 -7.47
CA SER A 38 -23.09 7.53 -8.22
C SER A 38 -22.45 8.50 -9.20
N PRO A 39 -21.11 8.52 -9.37
CA PRO A 39 -20.52 9.13 -10.54
C PRO A 39 -20.81 8.21 -11.74
N ARG A 40 -21.92 8.48 -12.42
CA ARG A 40 -22.11 8.14 -13.83
C ARG A 40 -21.70 9.38 -14.60
N GLY A 41 -20.48 9.38 -15.13
CA GLY A 41 -19.97 10.49 -15.93
C GLY A 41 -18.97 9.96 -16.96
N ASP A 42 -19.09 10.45 -18.18
CA ASP A 42 -18.03 10.33 -19.16
C ASP A 42 -16.85 11.18 -18.70
N PHE A 43 -15.68 10.56 -18.49
CA PHE A 43 -14.48 11.23 -18.04
C PHE A 43 -13.80 11.92 -19.23
N PHE A 44 -13.91 13.23 -19.30
CA PHE A 44 -13.27 14.02 -20.34
C PHE A 44 -11.83 14.35 -19.95
N VAL A 45 -10.91 14.18 -20.89
CA VAL A 45 -9.48 14.51 -20.70
C VAL A 45 -9.35 16.04 -20.71
N PRO A 46 -8.85 16.68 -19.64
CA PRO A 46 -8.55 18.11 -19.61
C PRO A 46 -7.65 18.51 -20.77
N GLU A 47 -7.84 19.71 -21.32
CA GLU A 47 -7.06 20.17 -22.47
C GLU A 47 -5.54 20.18 -22.21
N HIS A 48 -5.12 20.44 -20.97
CA HIS A 48 -3.71 20.32 -20.60
C HIS A 48 -3.22 18.86 -20.70
N LEU A 49 -4.01 17.86 -20.27
CA LEU A 49 -3.70 16.44 -20.44
C LEU A 49 -3.78 15.96 -21.90
N LYS A 50 -4.64 16.59 -22.74
CA LYS A 50 -4.65 16.34 -24.19
C LYS A 50 -3.40 16.85 -24.88
N LYS A 51 -2.87 17.99 -24.44
CA LYS A 51 -1.67 18.62 -25.03
C LYS A 51 -0.37 17.91 -24.68
N VAL A 52 -0.29 17.26 -23.51
CA VAL A 52 0.95 16.57 -23.10
C VAL A 52 1.03 15.12 -23.59
N ASN A 53 -0.04 14.55 -24.16
CA ASN A 53 -0.04 13.12 -24.42
C ASN A 53 -0.81 12.73 -25.70
N ALA A 54 -0.06 12.43 -26.77
CA ALA A 54 -0.59 11.79 -27.98
C ALA A 54 -1.17 10.39 -27.69
N ASP A 55 -0.77 9.74 -26.59
CA ASP A 55 -1.24 8.40 -26.18
C ASP A 55 -2.62 8.39 -25.50
N VAL A 56 -3.23 9.56 -25.30
CA VAL A 56 -4.63 9.64 -24.82
C VAL A 56 -5.63 9.33 -25.95
N ILE A 57 -5.14 9.29 -27.19
CA ILE A 57 -5.86 8.71 -28.31
C ILE A 57 -6.00 7.20 -28.04
N ASN A 58 -7.20 6.69 -28.23
CA ASN A 58 -7.61 5.30 -27.98
C ASN A 58 -6.45 4.28 -27.93
N ASN A 59 -6.00 3.94 -26.72
CA ASN A 59 -4.89 2.99 -26.51
C ASN A 59 -5.38 1.55 -26.28
N SER A 60 -6.70 1.34 -26.34
CA SER A 60 -7.30 0.03 -26.03
C SER A 60 -6.65 -1.09 -26.85
N GLN A 61 -6.33 -0.83 -28.13
CA GLN A 61 -5.68 -1.75 -29.05
C GLN A 61 -4.32 -2.29 -28.59
N TYR A 62 -3.60 -1.56 -27.74
CA TYR A 62 -2.29 -1.96 -27.22
C TYR A 62 -2.38 -2.72 -25.89
N ASN A 63 -3.53 -2.63 -25.20
CA ASN A 63 -3.79 -3.41 -24.00
C ASN A 63 -4.25 -4.82 -24.41
N LYS A 64 -3.34 -5.79 -24.26
CA LYS A 64 -3.52 -7.19 -24.68
C LYS A 64 -4.79 -7.79 -24.08
N PHE A 65 -4.95 -7.72 -22.76
CA PHE A 65 -6.12 -8.28 -22.09
C PHE A 65 -7.43 -7.51 -22.35
N TRP A 66 -7.33 -6.21 -22.62
CA TRP A 66 -8.52 -5.41 -22.91
C TRP A 66 -9.13 -5.73 -24.29
N THR A 67 -8.30 -6.15 -25.25
CA THR A 67 -8.73 -6.42 -26.64
C THR A 67 -9.02 -7.88 -26.90
N GLN A 68 -8.41 -8.77 -26.13
CA GLN A 68 -8.54 -10.21 -26.27
C GLN A 68 -9.95 -10.68 -25.91
N LYS A 69 -10.54 -11.49 -26.79
CA LYS A 69 -11.77 -12.25 -26.52
C LYS A 69 -11.42 -13.53 -25.73
N HIS A 70 -12.22 -13.89 -24.73
CA HIS A 70 -12.04 -15.11 -23.93
C HIS A 70 -12.32 -16.39 -24.74
N SER A 71 -11.43 -16.80 -25.64
CA SER A 71 -11.61 -18.04 -26.41
C SER A 71 -10.87 -19.26 -25.85
N THR A 72 -9.90 -19.09 -24.94
CA THR A 72 -9.09 -20.22 -24.42
C THR A 72 -8.59 -19.94 -23.00
N PHE A 73 -9.48 -19.94 -22.01
CA PHE A 73 -9.04 -20.00 -20.62
C PHE A 73 -8.95 -21.46 -20.17
N ASN A 74 -7.76 -22.04 -20.31
CA ASN A 74 -7.51 -23.44 -20.00
C ASN A 74 -7.33 -23.59 -18.48
N HIS A 75 -8.38 -23.96 -17.77
CA HIS A 75 -8.37 -24.22 -16.32
C HIS A 75 -7.44 -25.39 -15.91
N GLY A 76 -6.82 -26.09 -16.88
CA GLY A 76 -6.04 -27.31 -16.69
C GLY A 76 -4.52 -27.15 -16.78
N SER A 77 -4.00 -25.93 -16.88
CA SER A 77 -2.56 -25.68 -16.83
C SER A 77 -2.02 -26.04 -15.45
N LYS A 78 -1.36 -27.21 -15.34
CA LYS A 78 -0.48 -27.52 -14.21
C LYS A 78 0.67 -26.52 -14.27
N THR A 79 0.55 -25.45 -13.52
CA THR A 79 1.63 -24.48 -13.29
C THR A 79 2.86 -25.23 -12.78
N GLY A 80 3.96 -25.12 -13.52
CA GLY A 80 5.27 -25.66 -13.14
C GLY A 80 5.88 -24.79 -12.04
N PHE A 81 5.28 -24.80 -10.85
CA PHE A 81 5.83 -24.06 -9.71
C PHE A 81 7.21 -24.62 -9.35
N ASP A 82 8.18 -23.72 -9.30
CA ASP A 82 9.55 -24.05 -8.91
C ASP A 82 9.75 -23.63 -7.45
N LYS A 83 9.93 -24.62 -6.57
CA LYS A 83 10.18 -24.39 -5.14
C LYS A 83 11.46 -23.59 -4.90
N GLY A 84 12.53 -23.85 -5.65
CA GLY A 84 13.80 -23.12 -5.49
C GLY A 84 13.66 -21.65 -5.89
N LYS A 85 12.90 -21.36 -6.95
CA LYS A 85 12.55 -19.96 -7.28
C LYS A 85 11.69 -19.32 -6.20
N ALA A 86 10.67 -20.02 -5.71
CA ALA A 86 9.78 -19.52 -4.65
C ALA A 86 10.58 -19.13 -3.39
N GLU A 87 11.43 -20.01 -2.89
CA GLU A 87 12.29 -19.75 -1.74
C GLU A 87 13.22 -18.56 -1.97
N LYS A 88 13.83 -18.45 -3.16
CA LYS A 88 14.68 -17.32 -3.54
C LYS A 88 13.90 -16.00 -3.52
N ILE A 89 12.70 -15.95 -4.11
CA ILE A 89 11.87 -14.73 -4.14
C ILE A 89 11.35 -14.37 -2.75
N LEU A 90 10.85 -15.34 -1.99
CA LEU A 90 10.38 -15.09 -0.62
C LEU A 90 11.49 -14.59 0.30
N LYS A 91 12.71 -15.12 0.14
CA LYS A 91 13.88 -14.58 0.84
C LYS A 91 14.14 -13.12 0.45
N LYS A 92 14.07 -12.78 -0.85
CA LYS A 92 14.20 -11.38 -1.30
C LYS A 92 13.11 -10.51 -0.68
N ILE A 93 11.84 -10.94 -0.70
CA ILE A 93 10.74 -10.18 -0.07
C ILE A 93 11.03 -9.96 1.42
N ASN A 94 11.47 -10.99 2.14
CA ASN A 94 11.86 -10.89 3.55
C ASN A 94 12.99 -9.89 3.77
N ASP A 95 14.02 -9.89 2.92
CA ASP A 95 15.12 -8.93 3.02
C ASP A 95 14.61 -7.46 2.91
N TYR A 96 13.56 -7.21 2.13
CA TYR A 96 12.95 -5.88 1.95
C TYR A 96 11.97 -5.46 3.03
N THR A 97 11.36 -6.42 3.75
CA THR A 97 10.15 -6.15 4.53
C THR A 97 10.37 -6.21 6.04
N PHE A 98 9.55 -5.47 6.77
CA PHE A 98 9.50 -5.45 8.23
C PHE A 98 8.08 -5.10 8.70
N LYS A 99 7.76 -5.49 9.93
CA LYS A 99 6.51 -5.11 10.58
C LYS A 99 6.56 -3.64 10.95
N LEU A 100 5.49 -2.92 10.63
CA LEU A 100 5.22 -1.58 11.13
C LEU A 100 4.32 -1.70 12.36
N ALA A 101 4.80 -1.20 13.49
CA ALA A 101 3.99 -0.99 14.68
C ALA A 101 3.74 0.51 14.84
N MET A 102 2.47 0.91 14.82
CA MET A 102 2.04 2.28 15.06
C MET A 102 1.03 2.28 16.20
N PRO A 103 0.75 3.43 16.85
CA PRO A 103 -0.10 3.42 18.03
C PRO A 103 -1.50 2.85 17.80
N CYS A 104 -2.09 3.11 16.63
CA CYS A 104 -3.48 2.77 16.33
C CYS A 104 -3.66 1.77 15.21
N ASP A 105 -2.54 1.27 14.64
CA ASP A 105 -2.55 0.35 13.52
C ASP A 105 -1.23 -0.43 13.44
N SER A 106 -1.23 -1.50 12.68
CA SER A 106 -0.01 -2.24 12.35
C SER A 106 -0.12 -2.78 10.94
N GLY A 107 1.03 -2.87 10.27
CA GLY A 107 1.06 -3.34 8.90
C GLY A 107 2.40 -3.92 8.54
N THR A 108 2.57 -4.13 7.24
CA THR A 108 3.82 -4.51 6.62
C THR A 108 4.39 -3.31 5.89
N GLY A 109 5.66 -3.02 6.16
CA GLY A 109 6.43 -1.98 5.50
C GLY A 109 7.56 -2.62 4.70
N TRP A 110 8.13 -1.86 3.77
CA TRP A 110 9.29 -2.31 3.01
C TRP A 110 10.17 -1.15 2.57
N ILE A 111 11.43 -1.48 2.31
CA ILE A 111 12.45 -0.54 1.85
C ILE A 111 12.16 -0.16 0.39
N LEU A 112 11.69 1.07 0.16
CA LEU A 112 11.56 1.62 -1.19
C LEU A 112 12.88 2.20 -1.69
N ASP A 113 13.50 3.03 -0.85
CA ASP A 113 14.69 3.80 -1.20
C ASP A 113 15.50 4.16 0.05
N TYR A 114 16.72 4.65 -0.16
CA TYR A 114 17.58 5.21 0.89
C TYR A 114 18.59 6.19 0.33
N ALA A 115 19.00 7.17 1.13
CA ALA A 115 20.06 8.11 0.79
C ALA A 115 21.41 7.39 0.76
N LEU A 116 22.18 7.52 -0.33
CA LEU A 116 23.53 6.96 -0.37
C LEU A 116 24.44 7.67 0.66
N PRO A 117 25.28 6.93 1.41
CA PRO A 117 26.22 7.53 2.36
C PRO A 117 27.14 8.55 1.69
N LYS A 118 27.45 9.65 2.39
CA LYS A 118 28.38 10.69 1.92
C LYS A 118 29.49 10.94 2.95
N GLY A 119 30.67 11.33 2.47
CA GLY A 119 31.80 11.68 3.33
C GLY A 119 32.34 10.47 4.09
N THR A 120 32.30 10.53 5.42
CA THR A 120 32.82 9.46 6.31
C THR A 120 31.78 8.38 6.64
N GLU A 121 30.51 8.60 6.29
CA GLU A 121 29.45 7.62 6.52
C GLU A 121 29.66 6.37 5.66
N LYS A 122 29.51 5.20 6.28
CA LYS A 122 29.64 3.89 5.65
C LYS A 122 28.29 3.21 5.44
N TYR A 123 27.25 3.67 6.11
CA TYR A 123 25.92 3.08 6.03
C TYR A 123 24.82 4.16 6.04
N PRO A 124 23.76 4.02 5.25
CA PRO A 124 22.73 5.04 5.15
C PRO A 124 21.88 5.13 6.43
N LYS A 125 21.61 6.36 6.88
CA LYS A 125 20.71 6.62 8.02
C LYS A 125 19.33 7.12 7.61
N LYS A 126 19.20 7.74 6.44
CA LYS A 126 17.91 8.20 5.89
C LYS A 126 17.33 7.16 4.94
N TRP A 127 16.14 6.69 5.25
CA TRP A 127 15.44 5.66 4.49
C TRP A 127 14.02 6.08 4.16
N PHE A 128 13.50 5.55 3.05
CA PHE A 128 12.13 5.75 2.60
C PHE A 128 11.41 4.42 2.63
N ILE A 129 10.44 4.31 3.54
CA ILE A 129 9.71 3.09 3.83
C ILE A 129 8.32 3.18 3.21
N ALA A 130 8.01 2.26 2.31
CA ALA A 130 6.70 2.19 1.68
C ALA A 130 5.77 1.21 2.40
N THR A 131 4.47 1.48 2.34
CA THR A 131 3.39 0.65 2.88
C THR A 131 2.05 1.07 2.24
N ASN A 132 0.93 0.48 2.65
CA ASN A 132 -0.39 0.99 2.27
C ASN A 132 -0.69 2.30 3.01
N ALA A 133 -1.46 3.20 2.36
CA ALA A 133 -1.87 4.45 2.99
C ALA A 133 -2.77 4.19 4.21
N HIS A 134 -3.66 3.18 4.15
CA HIS A 134 -4.53 2.89 5.27
C HIS A 134 -3.76 2.48 6.54
N VAL A 135 -2.62 1.80 6.41
CA VAL A 135 -1.74 1.44 7.56
C VAL A 135 -1.24 2.70 8.27
N ALA A 136 -0.93 3.76 7.52
CA ALA A 136 -0.46 5.04 8.08
C ALA A 136 -1.61 6.02 8.43
N SER A 137 -2.86 5.68 8.13
CA SER A 137 -4.01 6.60 8.19
C SER A 137 -4.37 7.11 9.59
N ARG A 138 -3.84 6.48 10.63
CA ARG A 138 -4.06 6.86 12.03
C ARG A 138 -2.80 7.37 12.72
N PHE A 139 -1.69 7.50 11.98
CA PHE A 139 -0.43 7.98 12.50
C PHE A 139 -0.44 9.52 12.65
N ARG A 140 0.05 10.03 13.78
CA ARG A 140 0.17 11.48 14.03
C ARG A 140 1.58 11.95 13.72
N PHE A 141 1.78 12.46 12.51
CA PHE A 141 3.01 13.12 12.14
C PHE A 141 3.20 14.42 12.94
N THR A 142 4.42 14.63 13.44
CA THR A 142 4.79 15.75 14.31
C THR A 142 5.11 17.02 13.54
N SER A 143 5.44 16.85 12.26
CA SER A 143 5.77 17.89 11.30
C SER A 143 5.29 17.52 9.90
N ASN A 144 5.15 18.51 9.02
CA ASN A 144 4.80 18.32 7.62
C ASN A 144 5.75 19.07 6.67
N PRO A 145 7.06 18.79 6.68
CA PRO A 145 8.01 19.55 5.85
C PRO A 145 7.79 19.35 4.36
N TYR A 146 7.14 18.26 3.96
CA TYR A 146 6.88 17.89 2.57
C TYR A 146 5.52 18.37 2.04
N GLN A 147 4.82 19.20 2.81
CA GLN A 147 3.52 19.79 2.46
C GLN A 147 2.52 18.75 1.96
N GLN A 148 2.54 17.56 2.55
CA GLN A 148 1.60 16.49 2.21
C GLN A 148 0.25 16.75 2.90
N GLU A 149 -0.83 16.26 2.31
CA GLU A 149 -2.06 16.12 3.07
C GLU A 149 -1.82 15.03 4.11
N LEU A 150 -1.71 15.40 5.39
CA LEU A 150 -1.49 14.44 6.47
C LEU A 150 -2.79 13.69 6.81
N PRO A 151 -2.72 12.41 7.24
CA PRO A 151 -3.90 11.68 7.68
C PRO A 151 -4.61 12.32 8.87
N ILE A 152 -3.83 12.97 9.75
CA ILE A 152 -4.31 13.78 10.85
C ILE A 152 -3.62 15.14 10.73
N PRO A 153 -4.36 16.28 10.76
CA PRO A 153 -3.77 17.61 10.64
C PRO A 153 -2.64 17.85 11.65
N GLU A 154 -1.54 18.45 11.20
CA GLU A 154 -0.40 18.81 12.04
C GLU A 154 -0.82 19.69 13.22
N ALA A 155 -1.74 20.64 12.98
CA ALA A 155 -2.30 21.52 14.01
C ALA A 155 -2.98 20.75 15.14
N ASN A 156 -3.69 19.65 14.84
CA ASN A 156 -4.34 18.82 15.85
C ASN A 156 -3.30 18.09 16.72
N THR A 157 -2.21 17.61 16.10
CA THR A 157 -1.11 16.98 16.83
C THR A 157 -0.38 17.99 17.72
N LYS A 158 -0.07 19.18 17.20
CA LYS A 158 0.57 20.26 17.95
C LYS A 158 -0.28 20.74 19.12
N ALA A 159 -1.59 20.97 18.92
CA ALA A 159 -2.48 21.40 19.98
C ALA A 159 -2.53 20.43 21.17
N LEU A 160 -2.54 19.11 20.91
CA LEU A 160 -2.48 18.11 21.97
C LEU A 160 -1.13 18.13 22.71
N ARG A 161 -0.03 18.19 21.97
CA ARG A 161 1.32 18.26 22.58
C ARG A 161 1.51 19.54 23.39
N ASP A 162 1.02 20.66 22.90
CA ASP A 162 1.06 21.96 23.58
C ASP A 162 0.24 21.97 24.87
N TYR A 163 -0.90 21.30 24.88
CA TYR A 163 -1.74 21.18 26.07
C TYR A 163 -1.10 20.29 27.15
N TYR A 164 -0.30 19.31 26.77
CA TYR A 164 0.29 18.30 27.68
C TYR A 164 1.83 18.40 27.82
N ARG A 165 2.45 19.53 27.42
CA ARG A 165 3.89 19.82 27.25
C ARG A 165 4.88 19.07 28.15
N ASP A 166 4.53 18.85 29.42
CA ASP A 166 5.45 18.34 30.45
C ASP A 166 5.29 16.85 30.77
N LYS A 167 4.41 16.12 30.07
CA LYS A 167 4.27 14.68 30.26
C LYS A 167 5.23 13.92 29.36
N GLU A 168 6.26 13.35 29.96
CA GLU A 168 6.99 12.24 29.37
C GLU A 168 6.03 11.05 29.25
N ILE A 169 5.76 10.62 28.02
CA ILE A 169 4.88 9.49 27.73
C ILE A 169 5.70 8.43 27.04
N ILE A 170 5.98 7.37 27.79
CA ILE A 170 6.58 6.16 27.24
C ILE A 170 5.48 5.42 26.47
N LEU A 171 5.62 5.35 25.14
CA LEU A 171 4.70 4.60 24.29
C LEU A 171 5.21 3.16 24.12
N ASP A 172 4.63 2.23 24.87
CA ASP A 172 4.83 0.81 24.56
C ASP A 172 3.89 0.38 23.42
N LEU A 173 4.43 0.35 22.20
CA LEU A 173 3.75 -0.05 20.95
C LEU A 173 3.19 -1.49 20.99
N ARG A 174 3.52 -2.26 22.03
CA ARG A 174 3.04 -3.63 22.27
C ARG A 174 1.69 -3.67 23.01
N THR A 175 1.29 -2.56 23.59
CA THR A 175 0.09 -2.49 24.44
C THR A 175 -1.12 -2.03 23.66
N THR A 176 -2.32 -2.44 24.07
CA THR A 176 -3.57 -1.96 23.46
C THR A 176 -3.90 -0.51 23.83
N THR A 177 -3.27 0.02 24.89
CA THR A 177 -3.49 1.37 25.39
C THR A 177 -2.75 2.43 24.57
N VAL A 178 -1.74 2.05 23.79
CA VAL A 178 -0.91 3.00 23.05
C VAL A 178 -1.71 3.84 22.05
N CYS A 179 -2.77 3.30 21.44
CA CYS A 179 -3.66 4.08 20.58
C CYS A 179 -4.37 5.21 21.34
N SER A 180 -4.91 4.89 22.53
CA SER A 180 -5.63 5.89 23.33
C SER A 180 -4.68 6.95 23.88
N LEU A 181 -3.46 6.57 24.27
CA LEU A 181 -2.40 7.52 24.64
C LEU A 181 -2.06 8.44 23.47
N SER A 182 -1.86 7.89 22.28
CA SER A 182 -1.58 8.67 21.08
C SER A 182 -2.69 9.66 20.75
N GLN A 183 -3.94 9.21 20.81
CA GLN A 183 -5.11 10.06 20.57
C GLN A 183 -5.28 11.15 21.62
N ARG A 184 -4.99 10.85 22.89
CA ARG A 184 -5.14 11.78 24.01
C ARG A 184 -4.03 12.82 24.05
N TYR A 185 -2.80 12.44 23.77
CA TYR A 185 -1.62 13.28 24.04
C TYR A 185 -0.89 13.75 22.77
N GLY A 186 -1.25 13.23 21.59
CA GLY A 186 -0.63 13.63 20.34
C GLY A 186 0.77 13.04 20.11
N TYR A 187 1.16 11.98 20.84
CA TYR A 187 2.41 11.27 20.62
C TYR A 187 2.23 10.09 19.68
N SER A 188 3.14 9.90 18.74
CA SER A 188 3.21 8.71 17.90
C SER A 188 4.67 8.38 17.67
N GLU A 189 4.99 7.10 17.80
CA GLU A 189 6.28 6.52 17.45
C GLU A 189 6.07 5.45 16.40
N LEU A 190 7.05 5.30 15.52
CA LEU A 190 7.05 4.23 14.52
C LEU A 190 7.98 3.13 14.99
N GLY A 191 7.43 1.97 15.32
CA GLY A 191 8.19 0.76 15.60
C GLY A 191 8.46 -0.01 14.32
N LEU A 192 9.72 -0.37 14.10
CA LEU A 192 10.15 -1.23 13.01
C LEU A 192 10.66 -2.56 13.58
N TRP A 193 10.24 -3.68 12.99
CA TRP A 193 10.63 -5.01 13.47
C TRP A 193 10.81 -6.03 12.34
N LYS A 194 11.81 -6.91 12.46
CA LYS A 194 12.12 -7.94 11.47
C LYS A 194 12.25 -9.32 12.10
N ASP A 195 11.85 -10.37 11.37
CA ASP A 195 11.80 -11.76 11.87
C ASP A 195 13.16 -12.36 12.23
N SER A 196 14.23 -11.82 11.66
CA SER A 196 15.60 -12.19 12.03
C SER A 196 16.04 -11.67 13.41
N HIS A 197 15.27 -10.79 14.05
CA HIS A 197 15.62 -10.20 15.35
C HIS A 197 15.05 -11.02 16.51
N THR A 198 15.77 -11.06 17.63
CA THR A 198 15.23 -11.64 18.86
C THR A 198 13.94 -10.92 19.24
N LYS A 199 12.98 -11.65 19.81
CA LYS A 199 11.58 -11.20 20.02
C LYS A 199 11.41 -9.95 20.91
N ASP A 200 12.50 -9.40 21.46
CA ASP A 200 12.42 -8.60 22.67
C ASP A 200 12.35 -7.08 22.44
N ASN A 201 12.82 -6.52 21.31
CA ASN A 201 12.82 -5.07 21.12
C ASN A 201 12.38 -4.61 19.73
N PHE A 202 11.28 -3.85 19.66
CA PHE A 202 11.02 -2.94 18.55
C PHE A 202 12.10 -1.86 18.59
N GLU A 203 12.69 -1.55 17.45
CA GLU A 203 13.48 -0.34 17.34
C GLU A 203 12.53 0.79 16.93
N THR A 204 12.44 1.81 17.79
CA THR A 204 11.57 2.95 17.55
C THR A 204 12.31 4.03 16.79
N VAL A 205 11.63 4.58 15.78
CA VAL A 205 12.08 5.75 15.04
C VAL A 205 11.27 6.94 15.52
N LYS A 206 11.97 7.97 16.00
CA LYS A 206 11.40 9.27 16.34
C LYS A 206 11.24 10.11 15.09
N ASP A 207 10.22 10.97 15.09
CA ASP A 207 9.99 11.98 14.05
C ASP A 207 9.97 11.43 12.61
N ALA A 208 9.37 10.24 12.44
CA ALA A 208 8.99 9.73 11.13
C ALA A 208 8.08 10.76 10.43
N LYS A 209 8.27 10.93 9.11
CA LYS A 209 7.59 11.98 8.32
C LYS A 209 6.85 11.36 7.16
N LEU A 210 5.64 11.83 6.87
CA LEU A 210 4.95 11.41 5.65
C LEU A 210 5.63 12.07 4.46
N PHE A 211 6.39 11.29 3.69
CA PHE A 211 7.11 11.80 2.53
C PHE A 211 6.20 11.90 1.31
N TYR A 212 5.37 10.89 1.08
CA TYR A 212 4.46 10.86 -0.05
C TYR A 212 3.22 10.01 0.24
N ALA A 213 2.05 10.53 -0.14
CA ALA A 213 0.83 9.76 -0.32
C ALA A 213 0.10 10.27 -1.57
N PRO A 214 -0.38 9.38 -2.47
CA PRO A 214 -1.00 9.75 -3.73
C PRO A 214 -2.47 10.16 -3.50
N ILE A 215 -2.68 11.26 -2.79
CA ILE A 215 -3.98 11.88 -2.56
C ILE A 215 -4.28 12.82 -3.72
N ASN A 216 -5.36 12.56 -4.47
CA ASN A 216 -5.79 13.36 -5.62
C ASN A 216 -4.66 13.63 -6.65
N PHE A 217 -3.75 12.67 -6.78
CA PHE A 217 -2.44 12.78 -7.47
C PHE A 217 -2.51 12.82 -9.01
N LEU A 218 -3.71 12.71 -9.59
CA LEU A 218 -3.98 12.91 -11.03
C LEU A 218 -4.76 14.21 -11.28
N GLY A 219 -4.84 15.09 -10.27
CA GLY A 219 -5.60 16.34 -10.30
C GLY A 219 -7.10 16.15 -10.16
N SER A 220 -7.86 17.21 -10.48
CA SER A 220 -9.33 17.16 -10.44
C SER A 220 -9.88 16.21 -11.49
N ARG A 221 -10.89 15.43 -11.12
CA ARG A 221 -11.73 14.73 -12.11
C ARG A 221 -12.65 15.72 -12.80
N TYR A 222 -13.06 15.44 -14.03
CA TYR A 222 -13.98 16.29 -14.78
C TYR A 222 -15.24 15.50 -15.18
N SER A 223 -16.39 16.17 -15.14
CA SER A 223 -17.67 15.64 -15.62
C SER A 223 -17.72 15.61 -17.15
N ALA A 224 -18.73 14.93 -17.70
CA ALA A 224 -19.01 14.90 -19.14
C ALA A 224 -19.20 16.30 -19.75
N ARG A 225 -19.58 17.29 -18.94
CA ARG A 225 -19.76 18.70 -19.34
C ARG A 225 -18.51 19.56 -19.10
N GLY A 226 -17.37 18.96 -18.73
CA GLY A 226 -16.11 19.66 -18.51
C GLY A 226 -15.99 20.38 -17.15
N TYR A 227 -16.92 20.20 -16.22
CA TYR A 227 -16.80 20.76 -14.86
C TYR A 227 -15.92 19.88 -13.98
N ALA A 228 -14.95 20.48 -13.30
CA ALA A 228 -14.16 19.81 -12.28
C ALA A 228 -15.05 19.36 -11.11
N TRP A 229 -14.93 18.09 -10.73
CA TRP A 229 -15.55 17.52 -9.54
C TRP A 229 -14.85 18.10 -8.31
N ARG A 230 -15.52 19.04 -7.64
CA ARG A 230 -14.95 19.79 -6.50
C ARG A 230 -14.76 18.96 -5.22
N ARG A 231 -15.11 17.67 -5.21
CA ARG A 231 -15.17 16.83 -3.98
C ARG A 231 -14.79 15.36 -4.17
N ASP A 232 -14.16 14.99 -5.27
CA ASP A 232 -13.74 13.60 -5.46
C ASP A 232 -12.46 13.35 -4.66
N ASN A 233 -12.63 12.89 -3.43
CA ASN A 233 -11.54 12.39 -2.58
C ASN A 233 -11.14 11.00 -3.09
N TYR A 234 -10.10 10.93 -3.92
CA TYR A 234 -9.56 9.66 -4.38
C TYR A 234 -8.09 9.52 -4.06
N TYR A 235 -7.66 8.27 -4.02
CA TYR A 235 -6.29 7.94 -3.67
C TYR A 235 -5.86 6.64 -4.32
N LYS A 236 -4.59 6.33 -4.13
CA LYS A 236 -4.06 4.97 -4.22
C LYS A 236 -3.56 4.56 -2.85
N ASP A 237 -3.78 3.30 -2.49
CA ASP A 237 -3.47 2.80 -1.17
C ASP A 237 -1.96 2.52 -1.02
N PHE A 238 -1.19 3.61 -1.00
CA PHE A 238 0.25 3.63 -1.00
C PHE A 238 0.72 4.84 -0.18
N ALA A 239 1.70 4.66 0.68
CA ALA A 239 2.33 5.76 1.39
C ALA A 239 3.81 5.48 1.53
N VAL A 240 4.60 6.55 1.57
CA VAL A 240 6.03 6.53 1.83
C VAL A 240 6.30 7.37 3.07
N ILE A 241 6.95 6.75 4.05
CA ILE A 241 7.36 7.36 5.30
C ILE A 241 8.88 7.52 5.24
N GLU A 242 9.36 8.74 5.43
CA GLU A 242 10.78 8.99 5.66
C GLU A 242 11.11 8.69 7.12
N VAL A 243 12.19 7.94 7.32
CA VAL A 243 12.78 7.63 8.61
C VAL A 243 14.25 8.05 8.63
N ASP A 244 14.66 8.69 9.71
CA ASP A 244 16.05 9.04 9.99
C ASP A 244 16.49 8.25 11.24
N PHE A 245 17.44 7.34 11.08
CA PHE A 245 17.99 6.57 12.20
C PHE A 245 19.04 7.39 12.97
N GLU A 246 19.09 7.18 14.29
CA GLU A 246 20.01 7.90 15.19
C GLU A 246 21.48 7.54 14.91
N SER A 247 21.76 6.32 14.43
CA SER A 247 23.12 5.85 14.10
C SER A 247 23.14 4.86 12.93
N GLU A 248 24.32 4.68 12.33
CA GLU A 248 24.58 3.65 11.30
C GLU A 248 24.31 2.25 11.84
N ASP A 249 24.66 1.97 13.09
CA ASP A 249 24.43 0.68 13.73
C ASP A 249 22.93 0.40 13.90
N GLN A 250 22.15 1.39 14.33
CA GLN A 250 20.70 1.25 14.42
C GLN A 250 20.11 0.96 13.04
N ALA A 251 20.48 1.76 12.03
CA ALA A 251 20.02 1.57 10.65
C ALA A 251 20.36 0.17 10.13
N LYS A 252 21.61 -0.26 10.31
CA LYS A 252 22.12 -1.56 9.87
C LYS A 252 21.40 -2.72 10.54
N ARG A 253 21.13 -2.64 11.85
CA ARG A 253 20.32 -3.66 12.55
C ARG A 253 18.91 -3.71 11.98
N ILE A 254 18.16 -2.61 11.99
CA ILE A 254 16.74 -2.58 11.57
C ILE A 254 16.54 -3.03 10.14
N THR A 255 17.42 -2.57 9.25
CA THR A 255 17.36 -2.93 7.82
C THR A 255 18.02 -4.28 7.53
N ASP A 256 18.60 -4.92 8.54
CA ASP A 256 19.31 -6.21 8.44
C ASP A 256 20.34 -6.17 7.30
N ASP A 257 21.22 -5.17 7.40
CA ASP A 257 22.35 -4.91 6.50
C ASP A 257 21.98 -4.82 5.00
N PHE A 258 20.76 -4.37 4.71
CA PHE A 258 20.19 -4.32 3.36
C PHE A 258 21.12 -3.64 2.33
N TYR A 259 21.72 -2.51 2.70
CA TYR A 259 22.62 -1.76 1.81
C TYR A 259 23.78 -2.60 1.29
N ASN A 260 24.42 -3.38 2.16
CA ASN A 260 25.53 -4.26 1.78
C ASN A 260 25.06 -5.55 1.10
N LYS A 261 23.82 -5.99 1.34
CA LYS A 261 23.21 -7.13 0.65
C LYS A 261 22.87 -6.80 -0.81
N TYR A 262 22.49 -5.56 -1.10
CA TYR A 262 22.08 -5.08 -2.42
C TYR A 262 22.87 -3.82 -2.84
N PRO A 263 24.20 -3.94 -3.05
CA PRO A 263 25.03 -2.80 -3.39
C PRO A 263 24.65 -2.24 -4.76
N VAL A 264 24.77 -0.92 -4.90
CA VAL A 264 24.61 -0.19 -6.17
C VAL A 264 25.98 0.32 -6.57
N ASP A 265 26.46 -0.08 -7.74
CA ASP A 265 27.72 0.41 -8.27
C ASP A 265 27.61 1.91 -8.64
N PRO A 266 28.73 2.62 -8.85
CA PRO A 266 28.70 4.03 -9.24
C PRO A 266 27.95 4.33 -10.55
N LYS A 267 27.74 3.32 -11.41
CA LYS A 267 27.03 3.40 -12.69
C LYS A 267 25.53 3.02 -12.55
N GLY A 268 25.06 2.74 -11.34
CA GLY A 268 23.69 2.32 -11.06
C GLY A 268 23.37 0.86 -11.38
N ASN A 269 24.37 0.03 -11.67
CA ASN A 269 24.19 -1.41 -11.79
C ASN A 269 24.17 -2.06 -10.42
N GLN A 270 23.43 -3.15 -10.29
CA GLN A 270 23.40 -3.94 -9.06
C GLN A 270 24.18 -5.22 -9.27
N ASP A 271 25.15 -5.50 -8.40
CA ASP A 271 25.92 -6.75 -8.44
C ASP A 271 25.07 -7.96 -8.02
N LYS A 272 23.95 -7.72 -7.34
CA LYS A 272 22.94 -8.70 -6.94
C LYS A 272 21.54 -8.22 -7.35
N GLU A 273 20.76 -9.10 -7.97
CA GLU A 273 19.42 -8.79 -8.47
C GLU A 273 18.45 -8.41 -7.33
N ALA A 274 18.35 -7.11 -7.06
CA ALA A 274 17.34 -6.55 -6.17
C ALA A 274 15.96 -6.61 -6.85
N LEU A 275 14.89 -6.38 -6.09
CA LEU A 275 13.53 -6.40 -6.65
C LEU A 275 13.37 -5.30 -7.72
N ASN A 276 12.58 -5.61 -8.75
CA ASN A 276 12.31 -4.69 -9.84
C ASN A 276 10.98 -3.95 -9.63
N PHE A 277 11.07 -2.66 -9.26
CA PHE A 277 9.92 -1.78 -9.06
C PHE A 277 9.49 -1.01 -10.34
N PHE A 278 9.98 -1.40 -11.51
CA PHE A 278 9.72 -0.69 -12.77
C PHE A 278 9.30 -1.62 -13.91
N ASP A 279 8.97 -2.87 -13.60
CA ASP A 279 8.42 -3.79 -14.59
C ASP A 279 7.03 -3.33 -15.11
N LYS A 280 6.57 -3.88 -16.22
CA LYS A 280 5.24 -3.60 -16.75
C LYS A 280 4.14 -4.12 -15.81
N GLU A 281 3.01 -3.40 -15.82
CA GLU A 281 1.82 -3.82 -15.08
C GLU A 281 1.12 -5.01 -15.75
N LEU A 282 0.20 -5.66 -15.02
CA LEU A 282 -0.44 -6.90 -15.49
C LEU A 282 -1.19 -6.75 -16.82
N MET A 283 -1.84 -5.60 -17.09
CA MET A 283 -2.57 -5.42 -18.36
C MET A 283 -1.69 -5.49 -19.61
N GLN A 284 -0.37 -5.35 -19.45
CA GLN A 284 0.61 -5.43 -20.54
C GLN A 284 1.37 -6.77 -20.62
N LYS A 285 1.18 -7.66 -19.65
CA LYS A 285 1.83 -8.99 -19.65
C LYS A 285 1.15 -9.93 -20.64
N ASP A 286 1.86 -10.98 -21.07
CA ASP A 286 1.35 -11.95 -22.04
C ASP A 286 0.47 -13.05 -21.42
N SER A 287 0.64 -13.33 -20.12
CA SER A 287 -0.18 -14.29 -19.37
C SER A 287 -0.32 -13.82 -17.92
N LEU A 288 -1.52 -14.01 -17.35
CA LEU A 288 -1.86 -13.68 -15.97
C LEU A 288 -2.06 -14.90 -15.07
N THR A 289 -2.42 -16.03 -15.67
CA THR A 289 -3.03 -17.15 -14.96
C THR A 289 -2.11 -18.32 -14.72
N ASP A 290 -0.99 -18.36 -15.42
CA ASP A 290 0.00 -19.42 -15.31
C ASP A 290 1.23 -19.01 -14.49
N LYS A 291 1.26 -17.76 -14.02
CA LYS A 291 2.40 -17.20 -13.29
C LYS A 291 2.15 -17.14 -11.79
N PRO A 292 3.04 -17.70 -10.96
CA PRO A 292 2.97 -17.55 -9.51
C PRO A 292 3.24 -16.11 -9.08
N TYR A 293 2.53 -15.68 -8.04
CA TYR A 293 2.81 -14.46 -7.30
C TYR A 293 3.08 -14.77 -5.84
N TYR A 294 4.19 -14.27 -5.33
CA TYR A 294 4.66 -14.47 -3.97
C TYR A 294 4.38 -13.23 -3.13
N ILE A 295 3.89 -13.46 -1.92
CA ILE A 295 3.56 -12.43 -0.94
C ILE A 295 4.10 -12.89 0.41
N ALA A 296 4.81 -12.01 1.11
CA ALA A 296 5.19 -12.23 2.50
C ALA A 296 5.05 -10.94 3.31
N GLY A 297 4.57 -11.06 4.54
CA GLY A 297 4.40 -9.94 5.47
C GLY A 297 3.97 -10.37 6.85
N TYR A 298 3.46 -9.43 7.63
CA TYR A 298 3.33 -9.54 9.09
C TYR A 298 1.87 -9.46 9.58
N PRO A 299 1.02 -10.46 9.28
CA PRO A 299 -0.34 -10.48 9.78
C PRO A 299 -0.39 -10.51 11.32
N VAL A 300 -1.46 -9.97 11.89
CA VAL A 300 -1.74 -9.98 13.32
C VAL A 300 -2.46 -11.27 13.68
N ASN A 301 -1.75 -12.25 14.26
CA ASN A 301 -2.35 -13.47 14.83
C ASN A 301 -2.35 -13.44 16.37
N GLY A 302 -2.76 -12.31 16.94
CA GLY A 302 -2.81 -12.09 18.39
C GLY A 302 -1.94 -10.91 18.85
N ASN A 303 -1.91 -10.68 20.18
CA ASN A 303 -1.08 -9.63 20.75
C ASN A 303 0.40 -9.98 20.51
N LEU A 304 1.11 -9.13 19.78
CA LEU A 304 2.56 -9.23 19.55
C LEU A 304 3.01 -10.35 18.62
N ASP A 305 2.13 -10.91 17.79
CA ASP A 305 2.62 -11.76 16.70
C ASP A 305 3.40 -10.89 15.72
N VAL A 306 4.69 -11.14 15.71
CA VAL A 306 5.66 -10.49 14.85
C VAL A 306 6.10 -11.43 13.74
N SER A 307 5.67 -12.68 13.70
CA SER A 307 6.16 -13.64 12.69
C SER A 307 5.81 -13.25 11.26
N LEU A 308 6.79 -13.43 10.37
CA LEU A 308 6.56 -13.32 8.92
C LEU A 308 5.71 -14.52 8.46
N LYS A 309 4.68 -14.25 7.67
CA LYS A 309 3.89 -15.26 6.94
C LYS A 309 4.04 -15.05 5.45
N ASN A 310 3.87 -16.11 4.69
CA ASN A 310 3.85 -16.06 3.24
C ASN A 310 2.73 -16.95 2.67
N ASN A 311 2.47 -16.80 1.37
CA ASN A 311 1.42 -17.50 0.63
C ASN A 311 1.89 -18.75 -0.11
N PHE A 312 3.15 -19.19 0.07
CA PHE A 312 3.67 -20.39 -0.58
C PHE A 312 3.42 -21.61 0.30
N GLU A 313 2.76 -22.61 -0.28
CA GLU A 313 2.50 -23.87 0.41
C GLU A 313 3.48 -24.95 -0.05
N ASP A 314 4.43 -25.29 0.82
CA ASP A 314 5.49 -26.26 0.52
C ASP A 314 4.99 -27.65 0.09
N LYS A 315 3.84 -28.08 0.64
CA LYS A 315 3.30 -29.43 0.42
C LYS A 315 2.66 -29.57 -0.96
N SER A 316 1.90 -28.56 -1.38
CA SER A 316 1.22 -28.53 -2.67
C SER A 316 2.09 -27.88 -3.76
N ILE A 317 3.24 -27.30 -3.38
CA ILE A 317 4.09 -26.45 -4.22
C ILE A 317 3.21 -25.44 -4.95
N HIS A 318 2.33 -24.77 -4.20
CA HIS A 318 1.35 -23.86 -4.74
C HIS A 318 1.58 -22.44 -4.24
N SER A 319 1.40 -21.48 -5.14
CA SER A 319 1.35 -20.07 -4.81
C SER A 319 0.14 -19.44 -5.48
N THR A 320 -0.11 -18.18 -5.13
CA THR A 320 -1.21 -17.38 -5.65
C THR A 320 -1.07 -17.13 -7.16
N VAL A 321 -2.21 -17.14 -7.85
CA VAL A 321 -2.36 -16.72 -9.25
C VAL A 321 -3.49 -15.69 -9.38
N ALA A 322 -3.52 -14.96 -10.50
CA ALA A 322 -4.64 -14.08 -10.81
C ALA A 322 -5.89 -14.89 -11.16
N VAL A 323 -7.05 -14.48 -10.65
CA VAL A 323 -8.32 -15.23 -10.83
C VAL A 323 -9.44 -14.39 -11.40
N MET A 324 -10.46 -15.07 -11.94
CA MET A 324 -11.64 -14.41 -12.49
C MET A 324 -12.42 -13.67 -11.40
N PRO A 325 -12.67 -12.37 -11.57
CA PRO A 325 -13.46 -11.61 -10.62
C PRO A 325 -14.96 -11.91 -10.77
N HIS A 326 -15.70 -11.72 -9.67
CA HIS A 326 -17.16 -11.73 -9.71
C HIS A 326 -17.67 -10.59 -10.61
N GLU A 327 -18.65 -10.87 -11.49
CA GLU A 327 -19.10 -9.95 -12.53
C GLU A 327 -19.48 -8.55 -12.00
N ALA A 328 -20.15 -8.50 -10.83
CA ALA A 328 -20.56 -7.26 -10.19
C ALA A 328 -19.42 -6.25 -9.92
N VAL A 329 -18.18 -6.72 -9.76
CA VAL A 329 -17.00 -5.89 -9.44
C VAL A 329 -15.87 -6.03 -10.46
N ALA A 330 -16.07 -6.81 -11.53
CA ALA A 330 -15.07 -7.01 -12.56
C ALA A 330 -14.82 -5.72 -13.38
N ILE A 331 -13.57 -5.55 -13.82
CA ILE A 331 -13.27 -4.73 -14.99
C ILE A 331 -13.61 -5.58 -16.22
N LYS A 332 -14.33 -5.00 -17.19
CA LYS A 332 -14.75 -5.69 -18.42
C LYS A 332 -13.93 -5.20 -19.61
N ASN A 333 -13.55 -6.10 -20.50
CA ASN A 333 -12.81 -5.82 -21.74
C ASN A 333 -13.72 -5.15 -22.80
N ALA A 334 -13.19 -4.89 -24.00
CA ALA A 334 -13.94 -4.28 -25.10
C ALA A 334 -15.17 -5.10 -25.56
N HIS A 335 -15.20 -6.40 -25.25
CA HIS A 335 -16.27 -7.34 -25.59
C HIS A 335 -17.28 -7.54 -24.44
N GLY A 336 -17.10 -6.83 -23.31
CA GLY A 336 -17.97 -6.96 -22.14
C GLY A 336 -17.65 -8.15 -21.22
N GLU A 337 -16.53 -8.83 -21.45
CA GLU A 337 -16.06 -9.99 -20.67
C GLU A 337 -15.17 -9.53 -19.51
N SER A 338 -15.25 -10.20 -18.36
CA SER A 338 -14.42 -9.85 -17.20
C SER A 338 -12.92 -10.12 -17.45
N ILE A 339 -12.07 -9.15 -17.16
CA ILE A 339 -10.62 -9.28 -17.26
C ILE A 339 -10.10 -10.03 -16.03
N ILE A 340 -9.38 -11.13 -16.26
CA ILE A 340 -8.80 -11.95 -15.19
C ILE A 340 -7.91 -11.10 -14.28
N GLY A 341 -8.06 -11.28 -12.97
CA GLY A 341 -7.27 -10.60 -11.98
C GLY A 341 -7.59 -9.13 -11.83
N HIS A 342 -8.55 -8.52 -12.53
CA HIS A 342 -8.81 -7.08 -12.43
C HIS A 342 -10.19 -6.78 -11.87
N VAL A 343 -10.22 -6.22 -10.66
CA VAL A 343 -11.45 -5.76 -9.99
C VAL A 343 -11.50 -4.26 -9.91
N ASP A 344 -12.67 -3.67 -10.12
CA ASP A 344 -12.93 -2.24 -9.97
C ASP A 344 -12.86 -1.84 -8.49
N ALA A 345 -11.76 -1.18 -8.13
CA ALA A 345 -11.49 -0.80 -6.74
C ALA A 345 -12.53 0.20 -6.20
N GLY A 346 -13.04 1.08 -7.07
CA GLY A 346 -14.07 2.04 -6.71
C GLY A 346 -15.44 1.40 -6.46
N LYS A 347 -15.79 0.33 -7.19
CA LYS A 347 -17.00 -0.46 -6.90
C LYS A 347 -16.88 -1.22 -5.59
N ILE A 348 -15.71 -1.78 -5.29
CA ILE A 348 -15.44 -2.45 -4.02
C ILE A 348 -15.65 -1.47 -2.87
N ASP A 349 -14.97 -0.32 -2.91
CA ASP A 349 -15.04 0.69 -1.84
C ASP A 349 -16.44 1.27 -1.62
N LYS A 350 -17.25 1.37 -2.69
CA LYS A 350 -18.67 1.78 -2.57
C LYS A 350 -19.54 0.71 -1.92
N ARG A 351 -19.29 -0.57 -2.25
CA ARG A 351 -20.04 -1.70 -1.72
C ARG A 351 -19.67 -1.99 -0.27
N TYR A 352 -18.39 -1.81 0.08
CA TYR A 352 -17.82 -2.14 1.38
C TYR A 352 -17.15 -0.90 1.96
N LYS A 353 -17.90 -0.05 2.67
CA LYS A 353 -17.40 1.24 3.18
C LYS A 353 -16.16 1.11 4.08
N ASN A 354 -15.99 -0.03 4.73
CA ASN A 354 -14.82 -0.35 5.56
C ASN A 354 -13.52 -0.56 4.76
N THR A 355 -13.56 -0.60 3.43
CA THR A 355 -12.36 -0.66 2.59
C THR A 355 -11.87 0.72 2.13
N THR A 356 -12.66 1.77 2.39
CA THR A 356 -12.22 3.16 2.17
C THR A 356 -11.18 3.57 3.20
N THR A 357 -10.30 4.50 2.83
CA THR A 357 -9.35 5.09 3.78
C THR A 357 -9.90 6.41 4.31
N TYR A 358 -9.90 6.58 5.63
CA TYR A 358 -10.18 7.87 6.25
C TYR A 358 -8.90 8.68 6.36
N TRP A 359 -8.88 9.86 5.78
CA TRP A 359 -7.69 10.70 5.69
C TRP A 359 -8.10 12.15 5.84
N ASN A 360 -7.45 12.87 6.75
CA ASN A 360 -7.68 14.30 6.99
C ASN A 360 -9.18 14.67 7.16
N GLY A 361 -9.92 13.86 7.90
CA GLY A 361 -11.34 14.12 8.15
C GLY A 361 -12.30 13.66 7.04
N LYS A 362 -11.82 12.96 6.01
CA LYS A 362 -12.61 12.60 4.81
C LYS A 362 -12.41 11.14 4.42
N HIS A 363 -13.44 10.53 3.84
CA HIS A 363 -13.30 9.24 3.17
C HIS A 363 -12.69 9.43 1.78
N TYR A 364 -11.68 8.61 1.48
CA TYR A 364 -11.02 8.50 0.19
C TYR A 364 -11.29 7.13 -0.42
N TYR A 365 -11.58 7.14 -1.73
CA TYR A 365 -11.95 5.95 -2.51
C TYR A 365 -10.84 5.60 -3.49
N SER A 366 -10.47 4.33 -3.56
CA SER A 366 -9.47 3.86 -4.52
C SER A 366 -9.99 4.04 -5.95
N TRP A 367 -9.11 4.44 -6.87
CA TRP A 367 -9.45 4.69 -8.27
C TRP A 367 -8.75 3.71 -9.21
N GLY A 368 -9.45 3.20 -10.22
CA GLY A 368 -8.93 2.20 -11.15
C GLY A 368 -9.27 0.81 -10.65
N TYR A 369 -8.27 -0.07 -10.58
CA TYR A 369 -8.46 -1.48 -10.23
C TYR A 369 -7.48 -1.95 -9.16
N ASN A 370 -7.83 -3.08 -8.55
CA ASN A 370 -6.90 -3.92 -7.79
C ASN A 370 -6.69 -5.24 -8.52
N TYR A 371 -5.57 -5.90 -8.21
CA TYR A 371 -5.34 -7.27 -8.64
C TYR A 371 -6.06 -8.26 -7.73
N LEU A 372 -6.86 -9.15 -8.29
CA LEU A 372 -7.53 -10.23 -7.57
C LEU A 372 -6.75 -11.52 -7.68
N LEU A 373 -6.42 -12.06 -6.51
CA LEU A 373 -5.45 -13.12 -6.31
C LEU A 373 -6.08 -14.23 -5.46
N ASN A 374 -5.86 -15.51 -5.77
CA ASN A 374 -6.31 -16.62 -4.92
C ASN A 374 -5.27 -17.07 -3.91
N ASN A 375 -5.65 -17.98 -3.01
CA ASN A 375 -4.74 -18.60 -2.05
C ASN A 375 -3.98 -17.59 -1.17
N VAL A 376 -4.63 -16.47 -0.82
CA VAL A 376 -4.04 -15.48 0.07
C VAL A 376 -4.69 -15.60 1.43
N THR A 377 -4.03 -16.30 2.34
CA THR A 377 -4.57 -16.63 3.68
C THR A 377 -4.21 -15.61 4.76
N MET A 378 -3.48 -14.55 4.41
CA MET A 378 -2.98 -13.57 5.37
C MET A 378 -4.07 -12.58 5.77
N GLY A 379 -4.37 -12.54 7.07
CA GLY A 379 -5.36 -11.63 7.65
C GLY A 379 -4.89 -10.19 7.83
N GLY A 380 -5.58 -9.44 8.69
CA GLY A 380 -5.23 -8.05 9.02
C GLY A 380 -3.77 -7.92 9.49
N GLY A 381 -3.12 -6.79 9.20
CA GLY A 381 -1.70 -6.55 9.48
C GLY A 381 -0.74 -6.95 8.35
N ALA A 382 -1.15 -7.84 7.44
CA ALA A 382 -0.35 -8.11 6.24
C ALA A 382 -0.45 -6.98 5.20
N SER A 383 -1.35 -6.02 5.38
CA SER A 383 -1.46 -4.84 4.52
C SER A 383 -0.12 -4.15 4.32
N GLY A 384 0.25 -3.89 3.07
CA GLY A 384 1.51 -3.29 2.66
C GLY A 384 2.58 -4.31 2.24
N SER A 385 2.28 -5.62 2.33
CA SER A 385 3.17 -6.67 1.83
C SER A 385 3.39 -6.53 0.33
N LEU A 386 4.62 -6.77 -0.12
CA LEU A 386 4.96 -6.80 -1.54
C LEU A 386 4.29 -7.99 -2.23
N VAL A 387 3.73 -7.75 -3.42
CA VAL A 387 3.29 -8.79 -4.35
C VAL A 387 4.25 -8.85 -5.52
N VAL A 388 4.92 -9.99 -5.66
CA VAL A 388 6.07 -10.16 -6.57
C VAL A 388 5.89 -11.39 -7.44
N ASP A 389 6.25 -11.33 -8.72
CA ASP A 389 6.29 -12.52 -9.58
C ASP A 389 7.56 -13.37 -9.38
N GLU A 390 7.65 -14.52 -10.07
CA GLU A 390 8.82 -15.41 -10.02
C GLU A 390 10.14 -14.79 -10.50
N ASP A 391 10.07 -13.70 -11.25
CA ASP A 391 11.23 -13.01 -11.81
C ASP A 391 11.70 -11.87 -10.89
N GLY A 392 11.02 -11.65 -9.75
CA GLY A 392 11.36 -10.59 -8.81
C GLY A 392 10.79 -9.21 -9.18
N ASN A 393 9.81 -9.15 -10.08
CA ASN A 393 9.13 -7.91 -10.43
C ASN A 393 8.01 -7.62 -9.44
N VAL A 394 7.96 -6.38 -8.96
CA VAL A 394 6.94 -5.92 -8.03
C VAL A 394 5.74 -5.38 -8.79
N LEU A 395 4.59 -6.01 -8.56
CA LEU A 395 3.31 -5.63 -9.14
C LEU A 395 2.62 -4.54 -8.32
N GLY A 396 2.60 -4.74 -7.00
CA GLY A 396 1.67 -4.04 -6.14
C GLY A 396 1.88 -4.37 -4.67
N LEU A 397 0.97 -3.83 -3.86
CA LEU A 397 0.92 -4.05 -2.42
C LEU A 397 -0.33 -4.81 -2.04
N TYR A 398 -0.19 -5.87 -1.26
CA TYR A 398 -1.33 -6.56 -0.65
C TYR A 398 -2.13 -5.57 0.20
N ARG A 399 -3.40 -5.39 -0.13
CA ARG A 399 -4.28 -4.34 0.41
C ARG A 399 -5.35 -4.89 1.33
N MET A 400 -6.06 -5.94 0.90
CA MET A 400 -7.18 -6.50 1.66
C MET A 400 -7.38 -7.98 1.35
N HIS A 401 -8.16 -8.64 2.22
CA HIS A 401 -8.48 -10.05 2.19
C HIS A 401 -10.00 -10.26 2.13
N ASP A 402 -10.46 -11.19 1.28
CA ASP A 402 -11.77 -11.81 1.40
C ASP A 402 -11.61 -13.23 1.95
N SER A 403 -11.86 -13.37 3.25
CA SER A 403 -11.72 -14.64 3.97
C SER A 403 -12.71 -15.71 3.55
N ALA A 404 -13.87 -15.33 3.01
CA ALA A 404 -14.88 -16.31 2.60
C ALA A 404 -14.42 -17.09 1.36
N ASN A 405 -13.70 -16.42 0.46
CA ASN A 405 -13.25 -16.98 -0.81
C ASN A 405 -11.73 -17.22 -0.89
N ASN A 406 -11.00 -16.91 0.19
CA ASN A 406 -9.53 -16.97 0.24
C ASN A 406 -8.88 -16.13 -0.87
N PHE A 407 -9.43 -14.93 -1.09
CA PHE A 407 -8.92 -13.99 -2.09
C PHE A 407 -8.14 -12.86 -1.45
N GLY A 408 -7.04 -12.51 -2.10
CA GLY A 408 -6.28 -11.31 -1.82
C GLY A 408 -6.48 -10.25 -2.88
N PHE A 409 -6.38 -8.99 -2.47
CA PHE A 409 -6.43 -7.85 -3.36
C PHE A 409 -5.11 -7.11 -3.28
N ALA A 410 -4.48 -6.84 -4.42
CA ALA A 410 -3.26 -6.05 -4.48
C ALA A 410 -3.50 -4.69 -5.13
N GLU A 411 -3.05 -3.62 -4.50
CA GLU A 411 -3.02 -2.27 -5.07
C GLU A 411 -1.83 -2.16 -6.05
N PRO A 412 -2.06 -1.94 -7.35
CA PRO A 412 -0.98 -1.82 -8.31
C PRO A 412 -0.16 -0.54 -8.07
N LEU A 413 1.15 -0.62 -8.25
CA LEU A 413 2.04 0.56 -8.16
C LEU A 413 1.98 1.43 -9.43
N ARG A 414 1.53 0.86 -10.55
CA ARG A 414 1.43 1.55 -11.83
C ARG A 414 0.27 1.00 -12.66
N SER A 415 -0.22 1.86 -13.55
CA SER A 415 -1.15 1.49 -14.60
C SER A 415 -0.81 2.24 -15.87
N GLU A 416 -0.97 1.58 -17.01
CA GLU A 416 -0.82 2.15 -18.35
C GLU A 416 -2.09 2.81 -18.85
N GLY A 417 -3.17 2.66 -18.08
CA GLY A 417 -4.47 3.22 -18.37
C GLY A 417 -5.16 2.58 -19.57
N ILE A 418 -6.46 2.77 -19.61
CA ILE A 418 -7.31 2.36 -20.73
C ILE A 418 -8.08 3.59 -21.16
N TYR A 419 -7.90 3.96 -22.42
CA TYR A 419 -8.53 5.11 -23.06
C TYR A 419 -9.33 4.63 -24.26
N VAL A 420 -10.60 5.02 -24.32
CA VAL A 420 -11.51 4.68 -25.43
C VAL A 420 -12.16 5.96 -25.89
N ASN A 421 -11.99 6.33 -27.17
CA ASN A 421 -12.58 7.54 -27.76
C ASN A 421 -12.33 8.82 -26.92
N ASN A 422 -11.08 9.04 -26.49
CA ASN A 422 -10.66 10.15 -25.63
C ASN A 422 -11.30 10.19 -24.23
N LYS A 423 -11.92 9.08 -23.80
CA LYS A 423 -12.45 8.90 -22.45
C LYS A 423 -11.53 7.98 -21.66
N ILE A 424 -11.22 8.40 -20.43
CA ILE A 424 -10.47 7.59 -19.47
C ILE A 424 -11.43 6.53 -18.91
N VAL A 425 -11.16 5.26 -19.21
CA VAL A 425 -11.82 4.11 -18.57
C VAL A 425 -11.09 3.76 -17.28
N VAL A 426 -9.76 3.68 -17.37
CA VAL A 426 -8.84 3.44 -16.26
C VAL A 426 -7.69 4.43 -16.37
N PRO A 427 -7.32 5.15 -15.30
CA PRO A 427 -6.26 6.16 -15.39
C PRO A 427 -4.88 5.51 -15.52
N LYS A 428 -4.01 6.10 -16.36
CA LYS A 428 -2.57 5.84 -16.35
C LYS A 428 -1.92 6.52 -15.15
N TYR A 429 -1.05 5.83 -14.45
CA TYR A 429 -0.27 6.36 -13.34
C TYR A 429 1.00 5.54 -13.08
N ASP A 430 1.98 6.16 -12.44
CA ASP A 430 3.08 5.46 -11.77
C ASP A 430 3.36 6.15 -10.43
N LEU A 431 3.10 5.46 -9.33
CA LEU A 431 3.22 6.04 -7.99
C LEU A 431 4.67 6.34 -7.60
N ILE A 432 5.63 5.67 -8.23
CA ILE A 432 7.06 5.82 -7.94
C ILE A 432 7.70 6.80 -8.92
N ASN A 433 7.66 6.51 -10.22
CA ASN A 433 8.37 7.27 -11.25
C ASN A 433 7.57 8.46 -11.79
N GLY A 434 6.25 8.47 -11.58
CA GLY A 434 5.33 9.41 -12.20
C GLY A 434 4.96 9.02 -13.64
N SER A 435 3.81 9.52 -14.10
CA SER A 435 3.36 9.37 -15.49
C SER A 435 2.99 10.75 -16.07
N PRO A 436 2.98 10.91 -17.41
CA PRO A 436 2.49 12.13 -18.04
C PRO A 436 1.08 12.48 -17.55
N GLY A 437 0.91 13.70 -17.02
CA GLY A 437 -0.35 14.19 -16.50
C GLY A 437 -0.61 13.94 -15.01
N GLN A 438 0.25 13.17 -14.35
CA GLN A 438 0.23 13.02 -12.89
C GLN A 438 0.72 14.31 -12.22
N THR A 439 0.07 14.75 -11.15
CA THR A 439 0.41 15.99 -10.43
C THR A 439 1.46 15.79 -9.35
N SER A 440 1.65 14.55 -8.88
CA SER A 440 2.67 14.18 -7.91
C SER A 440 3.04 12.69 -7.99
N SER A 441 4.30 12.37 -7.73
CA SER A 441 4.83 11.01 -7.59
C SER A 441 5.91 11.00 -6.50
N TYR A 442 6.37 9.82 -6.07
CA TYR A 442 7.54 9.72 -5.19
C TYR A 442 8.76 10.42 -5.79
N LYS A 443 9.05 10.21 -7.08
CA LYS A 443 10.13 10.87 -7.81
C LYS A 443 10.00 12.39 -7.82
N ASP A 444 8.79 12.91 -8.05
CA ASP A 444 8.56 14.36 -8.03
C ASP A 444 8.80 14.95 -6.64
N GLN A 445 8.39 14.23 -5.58
CA GLN A 445 8.67 14.61 -4.19
C GLN A 445 10.17 14.62 -3.89
N LEU A 446 10.88 13.58 -4.32
CA LEU A 446 12.34 13.48 -4.14
C LEU A 446 13.05 14.63 -4.87
N LYS A 447 12.71 14.91 -6.12
CA LYS A 447 13.27 16.04 -6.87
C LYS A 447 12.96 17.39 -6.23
N ARG A 448 11.75 17.56 -5.68
CA ARG A 448 11.31 18.83 -5.08
C ARG A 448 12.03 19.14 -3.78
N TYR A 449 12.12 18.16 -2.88
CA TYR A 449 12.63 18.39 -1.52
C TYR A 449 14.09 17.97 -1.34
N TYR A 450 14.60 17.14 -2.25
CA TYR A 450 15.95 16.58 -2.21
C TYR A 450 16.63 16.58 -3.59
N PRO A 451 16.76 17.73 -4.28
CA PRO A 451 17.24 17.79 -5.66
C PRO A 451 18.68 17.29 -5.87
N GLN A 452 19.50 17.22 -4.81
CA GLN A 452 20.91 16.79 -4.86
C GLN A 452 21.16 15.48 -4.11
N LEU A 453 20.10 14.83 -3.64
CA LEU A 453 20.23 13.57 -2.93
C LEU A 453 20.38 12.44 -3.93
N GLU A 454 21.50 11.72 -3.83
CA GLU A 454 21.65 10.46 -4.53
C GLU A 454 21.05 9.35 -3.67
N THR A 455 20.21 8.53 -4.28
CA THR A 455 19.53 7.43 -3.61
C THR A 455 19.68 6.13 -4.39
N PHE A 456 19.24 5.04 -3.77
CA PHE A 456 19.16 3.73 -4.42
C PHE A 456 18.31 3.77 -5.71
N LEU A 457 17.19 4.49 -5.72
CA LEU A 457 16.34 4.60 -6.91
C LEU A 457 16.81 5.65 -7.93
N THR A 458 17.41 6.77 -7.51
CA THR A 458 17.88 7.78 -8.49
C THR A 458 18.94 7.20 -9.43
N LYS A 459 19.86 6.39 -8.90
CA LYS A 459 20.86 5.68 -9.72
C LYS A 459 20.23 4.71 -10.73
N LYS A 460 19.06 4.13 -10.43
CA LYS A 460 18.30 3.30 -11.38
C LYS A 460 17.63 4.13 -12.48
N TRP A 461 17.09 5.31 -12.15
CA TRP A 461 16.47 6.17 -13.16
C TRP A 461 17.46 6.65 -14.22
N ASP A 462 18.67 7.04 -13.79
CA ASP A 462 19.70 7.56 -14.70
C ASP A 462 20.21 6.47 -15.67
N SER A 463 20.32 5.22 -15.20
CA SER A 463 20.74 4.09 -16.05
C SER A 463 19.67 3.70 -17.08
N GLN A 464 18.38 3.81 -16.75
CA GLN A 464 17.28 3.57 -17.70
C GLN A 464 17.19 4.65 -18.78
N ALA A 465 17.36 5.93 -18.42
CA ALA A 465 17.35 7.04 -19.37
C ALA A 465 18.47 6.93 -20.43
N THR A 466 19.62 6.38 -20.03
CA THR A 466 20.77 6.19 -20.93
C THR A 466 20.53 5.03 -21.92
N LYS A 467 19.70 4.04 -21.55
CA LYS A 467 19.36 2.89 -22.42
C LYS A 467 18.27 3.20 -23.44
N SER A 468 17.38 4.16 -23.19
CA SER A 468 16.32 4.55 -24.14
C SER A 468 16.80 5.52 -25.23
N GLN A 469 18.02 6.06 -25.12
CA GLN A 469 18.65 6.95 -26.11
C GLN A 469 19.60 6.21 -27.07
N ARG A 470 19.79 4.91 -26.90
CA ARG A 470 20.52 4.02 -27.82
C ARG A 470 19.53 3.08 -28.48
#